data_AF-A0A2E1M103-F1
#
_entry.id   AF-A0A2E1M103-F1
#
_cell.length_a   1.000
_cell.length_b   1.000
_cell.length_c   1.000
_cell.angle_alpha   90.00
_cell.angle_beta   90.00
_cell.angle_gamma   90.00
#
_symmetry.space_group_name_H-M   'P 1'
#
loop_
_entity.id
_entity.type
_entity.pdbx_description
1 polymer ?
#
loop_
_entity_poly.entity_id
_entity_poly.type
_entity_poly.pdbx_seq_one_letter_code
_entity_poly.pdbx_strand_id
1 'polypeptide(L)'
;MFQKIPVSAYIITLNEVQNIGACLDRLVEFDEVILVDSGSTDGTVELAGQYENVKTSFKEWSGFSEQKAHALDLCSNEWVLNIDADEILTDEYLEEVIRVVEENKVVALESNRTLYRWGKSPKSFAGDDRLIRLFRKSAGHYEPRRVHESISIDGEVEKTDATINHLENLTYSQRIAKSNQYSQAKAEDKFEKGSSVSVITLIFVFPLTFIQIYFFKGYFLDGVDGLLTSMNAAFYNFMKYAKLWEIKKGRAKKR
;
A
#
# COMPACT_ATOMS: atom_id res chain seq x y z
N MET A 1 16.91 13.96 -26.36
CA MET A 1 17.16 12.76 -25.53
C MET A 1 16.95 13.23 -24.11
N PHE A 2 15.84 12.84 -23.47
CA PHE A 2 15.67 13.14 -22.06
C PHE A 2 16.64 12.24 -21.28
N GLN A 3 17.46 12.86 -20.44
CA GLN A 3 18.27 12.12 -19.48
C GLN A 3 17.30 11.46 -18.50
N LYS A 4 17.44 10.14 -18.30
CA LYS A 4 16.62 9.41 -17.33
C LYS A 4 16.83 10.00 -15.93
N ILE A 5 15.78 9.97 -15.11
CA ILE A 5 15.84 10.39 -13.72
C ILE A 5 16.73 9.38 -12.96
N PRO A 6 17.81 9.80 -12.26
CA PRO A 6 18.78 8.90 -11.61
C PRO A 6 18.23 8.33 -10.29
N VAL A 7 17.09 7.64 -10.40
CA VAL A 7 16.32 7.05 -9.30
C VAL A 7 15.99 5.62 -9.69
N SER A 8 16.18 4.70 -8.75
CA SER A 8 15.69 3.32 -8.89
C SER A 8 14.28 3.21 -8.35
N ALA A 9 13.29 3.04 -9.23
CA ALA A 9 11.98 2.63 -8.78
C ALA A 9 11.99 1.15 -8.40
N TYR A 10 11.18 0.74 -7.44
CA TYR A 10 10.97 -0.66 -7.14
C TYR A 10 9.52 -0.96 -6.77
N ILE A 11 9.07 -2.13 -7.20
CA ILE A 11 7.70 -2.62 -7.10
C ILE A 11 7.77 -4.06 -6.60
N ILE A 12 6.89 -4.40 -5.65
CA ILE A 12 6.59 -5.79 -5.31
C ILE A 12 5.23 -6.14 -5.92
N THR A 13 5.08 -7.33 -6.50
CA THR A 13 3.87 -7.68 -7.23
C THR A 13 3.44 -9.14 -7.08
N LEU A 14 2.14 -9.37 -7.26
CA LEU A 14 1.51 -10.67 -7.40
C LEU A 14 0.14 -10.51 -8.07
N ASN A 15 0.01 -10.95 -9.32
CA ASN A 15 -1.19 -10.90 -10.14
C ASN A 15 -1.79 -9.48 -10.30
N GLU A 16 -1.02 -8.57 -10.86
CA GLU A 16 -1.37 -7.16 -11.07
C GLU A 16 -1.40 -6.77 -12.56
N VAL A 17 -1.69 -7.71 -13.48
CA VAL A 17 -1.67 -7.46 -14.93
C VAL A 17 -2.60 -6.30 -15.34
N GLN A 18 -3.66 -6.06 -14.58
CA GLN A 18 -4.63 -5.00 -14.85
C GLN A 18 -4.10 -3.59 -14.51
N ASN A 19 -3.11 -3.48 -13.62
CA ASN A 19 -2.63 -2.20 -13.11
C ASN A 19 -1.19 -1.90 -13.52
N ILE A 20 -0.34 -2.93 -13.59
CA ILE A 20 1.12 -2.78 -13.73
C ILE A 20 1.52 -1.98 -14.97
N GLY A 21 0.80 -2.11 -16.09
CA GLY A 21 1.10 -1.35 -17.31
C GLY A 21 0.99 0.16 -17.10
N ALA A 22 -0.12 0.63 -16.52
CA ALA A 22 -0.33 2.06 -16.28
C ALA A 22 0.66 2.63 -15.24
N CYS A 23 1.10 1.81 -14.29
CA CYS A 23 2.19 2.15 -13.36
C CYS A 23 3.52 2.31 -14.12
N LEU A 24 3.91 1.29 -14.89
CA LEU A 24 5.19 1.25 -15.62
C LEU A 24 5.29 2.32 -16.71
N ASP A 25 4.17 2.69 -17.35
CA ASP A 25 4.12 3.79 -18.33
C ASP A 25 4.61 5.12 -17.76
N ARG A 26 4.45 5.35 -16.45
CA ARG A 26 4.97 6.53 -15.75
C ARG A 26 6.42 6.35 -15.29
N LEU A 27 6.84 5.11 -15.08
CA LEU A 27 8.19 4.78 -14.64
C LEU A 27 9.21 4.70 -15.79
N VAL A 28 8.77 4.84 -17.03
CA VAL A 28 9.69 4.92 -18.19
C VAL A 28 10.65 6.10 -18.11
N GLU A 29 10.41 7.10 -17.27
CA GLU A 29 11.30 8.24 -17.11
C GLU A 29 12.48 7.96 -16.15
N PHE A 30 12.39 6.88 -15.37
CA PHE A 30 13.37 6.48 -14.36
C PHE A 30 14.50 5.65 -14.97
N ASP A 31 15.70 5.78 -14.43
CA ASP A 31 16.89 5.06 -14.88
C ASP A 31 16.72 3.54 -14.78
N GLU A 32 16.12 3.06 -13.68
CA GLU A 32 15.77 1.65 -13.55
C GLU A 32 14.50 1.40 -12.73
N VAL A 33 13.88 0.26 -12.99
CA VAL A 33 12.74 -0.26 -12.24
C VAL A 33 13.05 -1.70 -11.83
N ILE A 34 13.05 -1.98 -10.53
CA ILE A 34 13.16 -3.34 -9.99
C ILE A 34 11.76 -3.88 -9.71
N LEU A 35 11.34 -4.91 -10.43
CA LEU A 35 10.06 -5.59 -10.18
C LEU A 35 10.31 -6.93 -9.49
N VAL A 36 9.95 -7.04 -8.21
CA VAL A 36 10.00 -8.32 -7.47
C VAL A 36 8.64 -8.99 -7.52
N ASP A 37 8.57 -10.11 -8.24
CA ASP A 37 7.36 -10.92 -8.38
C ASP A 37 7.33 -12.08 -7.38
N SER A 38 6.12 -12.37 -6.87
CA SER A 38 5.87 -13.41 -5.86
C SER A 38 5.17 -14.66 -6.43
N GLY A 39 5.24 -14.89 -7.74
CA GLY A 39 4.62 -16.01 -8.44
C GLY A 39 3.33 -15.63 -9.17
N SER A 40 3.34 -14.52 -9.91
CA SER A 40 2.20 -14.14 -10.76
C SER A 40 1.94 -15.18 -11.85
N THR A 41 0.66 -15.38 -12.17
CA THR A 41 0.20 -16.35 -13.18
C THR A 41 -0.73 -15.73 -14.22
N ASP A 42 -0.93 -14.41 -14.17
CA ASP A 42 -1.92 -13.66 -14.94
C ASP A 42 -1.33 -12.86 -16.12
N GLY A 43 -0.02 -13.00 -16.38
CA GLY A 43 0.68 -12.22 -17.41
C GLY A 43 1.42 -10.98 -16.88
N THR A 44 1.41 -10.73 -15.55
CA THR A 44 2.06 -9.55 -14.94
C THR A 44 3.54 -9.42 -15.33
N VAL A 45 4.30 -10.52 -15.22
CA VAL A 45 5.76 -10.51 -15.46
C VAL A 45 6.06 -10.35 -16.95
N GLU A 46 5.29 -11.00 -17.81
CA GLU A 46 5.41 -10.91 -19.26
C GLU A 46 5.14 -9.50 -19.77
N LEU A 47 4.11 -8.83 -19.23
CA LEU A 47 3.81 -7.43 -19.55
C LEU A 47 4.94 -6.51 -19.07
N ALA A 48 5.41 -6.68 -17.83
CA ALA A 48 6.48 -5.87 -17.29
C ALA A 48 7.81 -6.02 -18.05
N GLY A 49 8.10 -7.22 -18.57
CA GLY A 49 9.29 -7.50 -19.39
C GLY A 49 9.31 -6.80 -20.75
N GLN A 50 8.23 -6.11 -21.15
CA GLN A 50 8.19 -5.30 -22.38
C GLN A 50 8.87 -3.93 -22.22
N TYR A 51 9.14 -3.50 -21.00
CA TYR A 51 9.72 -2.19 -20.69
C TYR A 51 11.25 -2.29 -20.57
N GLU A 52 11.98 -1.45 -21.31
CA GLU A 52 13.44 -1.54 -21.43
C GLU A 52 14.20 -1.30 -20.11
N ASN A 53 13.65 -0.48 -19.20
CA ASN A 53 14.26 -0.14 -17.92
C ASN A 53 13.81 -1.04 -16.76
N VAL A 54 12.99 -2.07 -17.03
CA VAL A 54 12.49 -2.99 -15.99
C VAL A 54 13.40 -4.21 -15.88
N LYS A 55 13.84 -4.50 -14.65
CA LYS A 55 14.53 -5.73 -14.26
C LYS A 55 13.61 -6.53 -13.35
N THR A 56 13.23 -7.73 -13.78
CA THR A 56 12.37 -8.62 -12.99
C THR A 56 13.21 -9.53 -12.09
N SER A 57 12.73 -9.77 -10.87
CA SER A 57 13.30 -10.70 -9.91
C SER A 57 12.19 -11.53 -9.30
N PHE A 58 12.45 -12.80 -9.01
CA PHE A 58 11.49 -13.67 -8.34
C PHE A 58 11.90 -13.88 -6.88
N LYS A 59 10.92 -13.76 -5.98
CA LYS A 59 11.08 -14.13 -4.57
C LYS A 59 9.76 -14.66 -4.02
N GLU A 60 9.80 -15.86 -3.44
CA GLU A 60 8.63 -16.44 -2.76
C GLU A 60 8.10 -15.47 -1.69
N TRP A 61 6.78 -15.36 -1.57
CA TRP A 61 6.14 -14.39 -0.68
C TRP A 61 6.54 -14.61 0.78
N SER A 62 7.31 -13.68 1.33
CA SER A 62 7.76 -13.69 2.72
C SER A 62 7.21 -12.54 3.58
N GLY A 63 6.21 -11.82 3.06
CA GLY A 63 5.59 -10.66 3.70
C GLY A 63 6.00 -9.34 3.03
N PHE A 64 5.23 -8.27 3.27
CA PHE A 64 5.48 -7.00 2.59
C PHE A 64 6.88 -6.43 2.93
N SER A 65 7.35 -6.56 4.18
CA SER A 65 8.61 -5.91 4.63
C SER A 65 9.81 -6.54 4.00
N GLU A 66 9.82 -7.86 4.04
CA GLU A 66 10.91 -8.63 3.47
C GLU A 66 10.93 -8.55 1.95
N GLN A 67 9.75 -8.47 1.30
CA GLN A 67 9.68 -8.26 -0.15
C GLN A 67 10.19 -6.87 -0.53
N LYS A 68 9.74 -5.81 0.17
CA LYS A 68 10.18 -4.44 -0.14
C LYS A 68 11.65 -4.21 0.21
N ALA A 69 12.16 -4.80 1.29
CA ALA A 69 13.58 -4.78 1.63
C ALA A 69 14.43 -5.48 0.56
N HIS A 70 14.00 -6.66 0.09
CA HIS A 70 14.69 -7.35 -0.99
C HIS A 70 14.70 -6.53 -2.30
N ALA A 71 13.56 -5.92 -2.66
CA ALA A 71 13.47 -5.05 -3.82
C ALA A 71 14.40 -3.84 -3.72
N LEU A 72 14.45 -3.21 -2.53
CA LEU A 72 15.35 -2.09 -2.23
C LEU A 72 16.83 -2.48 -2.35
N ASP A 73 17.21 -3.67 -1.88
CA ASP A 73 18.60 -4.14 -1.95
C ASP A 73 19.11 -4.25 -3.39
N LEU A 74 18.23 -4.64 -4.32
CA LEU A 74 18.52 -4.78 -5.75
C LEU A 74 18.67 -3.44 -6.49
N CYS A 75 18.20 -2.32 -5.92
CA CYS A 75 18.36 -0.99 -6.51
C CYS A 75 19.83 -0.56 -6.56
N SER A 76 20.25 0.05 -7.66
CA SER A 76 21.62 0.50 -7.92
C SER A 76 21.83 2.00 -7.73
N ASN A 77 20.79 2.82 -7.82
CA ASN A 77 20.88 4.27 -7.59
C ASN A 77 20.82 4.62 -6.10
N GLU A 78 21.30 5.83 -5.79
CA GLU A 78 21.26 6.39 -4.43
C GLU A 78 19.83 6.77 -4.03
N TRP A 79 19.07 7.37 -4.95
CA TRP A 79 17.66 7.65 -4.74
C TRP A 79 16.81 6.47 -5.18
N VAL A 80 15.81 6.15 -4.37
CA VAL A 80 14.90 5.04 -4.61
C VAL A 80 13.46 5.49 -4.49
N LEU A 81 12.58 4.92 -5.31
CA LEU A 81 11.14 5.17 -5.30
C LEU A 81 10.40 3.86 -5.07
N ASN A 82 9.82 3.69 -3.88
CA ASN A 82 8.88 2.61 -3.60
C ASN A 82 7.55 2.93 -4.28
N ILE A 83 7.00 2.05 -5.10
CA ILE A 83 5.68 2.27 -5.67
C ILE A 83 4.96 0.93 -5.78
N ASP A 84 3.66 0.92 -5.46
CA ASP A 84 2.86 -0.30 -5.58
C ASP A 84 2.33 -0.43 -7.03
N ALA A 85 2.11 -1.65 -7.51
CA ALA A 85 1.71 -1.90 -8.91
C ALA A 85 0.35 -1.28 -9.28
N ASP A 86 -0.47 -0.94 -8.28
CA ASP A 86 -1.76 -0.26 -8.39
C ASP A 86 -1.66 1.26 -8.18
N GLU A 87 -0.45 1.83 -8.15
CA GLU A 87 -0.21 3.27 -8.03
C GLU A 87 0.31 3.90 -9.33
N ILE A 88 -0.10 5.14 -9.59
CA ILE A 88 0.27 5.95 -10.75
C ILE A 88 0.79 7.31 -10.28
N LEU A 89 2.01 7.66 -10.68
CA LEU A 89 2.59 8.98 -10.42
C LEU A 89 1.89 10.05 -11.26
N THR A 90 1.42 11.12 -10.63
CA THR A 90 0.92 12.30 -11.37
C THR A 90 2.08 13.09 -11.97
N ASP A 91 1.79 13.99 -12.91
CA ASP A 91 2.80 14.88 -13.48
C ASP A 91 3.40 15.77 -12.38
N GLU A 92 2.57 16.29 -11.46
CA GLU A 92 3.04 17.14 -10.35
C GLU A 92 3.97 16.38 -9.41
N TYR A 93 3.69 15.11 -9.12
CA TYR A 93 4.58 14.32 -8.27
C TYR A 93 5.91 14.02 -8.97
N LEU A 94 5.88 13.78 -10.27
CA LEU A 94 7.08 13.55 -11.05
C LEU A 94 7.99 14.79 -11.09
N GLU A 95 7.40 15.98 -11.28
CA GLU A 95 8.12 17.26 -11.20
C GLU A 95 8.79 17.45 -9.83
N GLU A 96 8.08 17.10 -8.74
CA GLU A 96 8.62 17.17 -7.38
C GLU A 96 9.75 16.16 -7.14
N VAL A 97 9.66 14.95 -7.71
CA VAL A 97 10.75 13.97 -7.66
C VAL A 97 12.00 14.53 -8.33
N ILE A 98 11.88 15.08 -9.54
CA ILE A 98 13.00 15.67 -10.27
C ILE A 98 13.62 16.81 -9.45
N ARG A 99 12.80 17.73 -8.95
CA ARG A 99 13.25 18.86 -8.11
C ARG A 99 14.03 18.38 -6.89
N VAL A 100 13.48 17.45 -6.11
CA VAL A 100 14.11 16.97 -4.86
C VAL A 100 15.44 16.28 -5.13
N VAL A 101 15.51 15.48 -6.20
CA VAL A 101 16.74 14.78 -6.61
C VAL A 101 17.82 15.77 -7.06
N GLU A 102 17.45 16.79 -7.85
CA GLU A 102 18.39 17.82 -8.33
C GLU A 102 18.87 18.76 -7.21
N GLU A 103 17.96 19.21 -6.33
CA GLU A 103 18.32 20.08 -5.21
C GLU A 103 19.18 19.36 -4.16
N ASN A 104 18.92 18.06 -3.96
CA ASN A 104 19.72 17.16 -3.14
C ASN A 104 19.89 17.62 -1.66
N LYS A 105 18.93 18.39 -1.13
CA LYS A 105 18.96 18.98 0.22
C LYS A 105 18.40 18.08 1.32
N VAL A 106 17.47 17.21 0.96
CA VAL A 106 16.76 16.32 1.88
C VAL A 106 17.11 14.86 1.59
N VAL A 107 16.63 13.95 2.44
CA VAL A 107 16.82 12.50 2.24
C VAL A 107 15.54 11.78 1.85
N ALA A 108 14.37 12.43 1.94
CA ALA A 108 13.10 11.84 1.55
C ALA A 108 12.04 12.88 1.22
N LEU A 109 11.03 12.46 0.46
CA LEU A 109 9.84 13.23 0.10
C LEU A 109 8.58 12.49 0.56
N GLU A 110 7.82 13.13 1.45
CA GLU A 110 6.49 12.70 1.87
C GLU A 110 5.42 13.37 0.99
N SER A 111 4.53 12.56 0.42
CA SER A 111 3.46 13.02 -0.47
C SER A 111 2.10 12.47 -0.07
N ASN A 112 1.06 13.07 -0.66
CA ASN A 112 -0.29 12.54 -0.55
C ASN A 112 -0.46 11.29 -1.43
N ARG A 113 -1.41 10.43 -1.06
CA ARG A 113 -1.91 9.33 -1.89
C ARG A 113 -3.42 9.45 -2.04
N THR A 114 -3.87 9.79 -3.23
CA THR A 114 -5.29 9.88 -3.57
C THR A 114 -5.80 8.51 -4.00
N LEU A 115 -6.72 7.96 -3.22
CA LEU A 115 -7.33 6.68 -3.52
C LEU A 115 -8.43 6.83 -4.58
N TYR A 116 -8.42 5.98 -5.60
CA TYR A 116 -9.51 5.84 -6.57
C TYR A 116 -10.18 4.49 -6.38
N ARG A 117 -11.52 4.51 -6.25
CA ARG A 117 -12.35 3.30 -6.20
C ARG A 117 -13.42 3.38 -7.26
N TRP A 118 -13.59 2.30 -8.02
CA TRP A 118 -14.55 2.26 -9.13
C TRP A 118 -14.40 3.46 -10.09
N GLY A 119 -13.15 3.86 -10.34
CA GLY A 119 -12.81 4.99 -11.22
C GLY A 119 -13.08 6.39 -10.65
N LYS A 120 -13.39 6.52 -9.35
CA LYS A 120 -13.68 7.81 -8.71
C LYS A 120 -12.84 8.01 -7.46
N SER A 121 -12.37 9.23 -7.26
CA SER A 121 -11.84 9.65 -5.96
C SER A 121 -12.99 9.84 -4.95
N PRO A 122 -12.87 9.35 -3.70
CA PRO A 122 -13.86 9.56 -2.65
C PRO A 122 -14.13 11.04 -2.43
N LYS A 123 -15.41 11.41 -2.31
CA LYS A 123 -15.85 12.76 -1.88
C LYS A 123 -15.85 12.93 -0.36
N SER A 124 -15.44 11.87 0.34
CA SER A 124 -15.42 11.77 1.79
C SER A 124 -14.51 12.83 2.43
N PHE A 125 -14.72 13.13 3.71
CA PHE A 125 -13.85 13.99 4.51
C PHE A 125 -12.66 13.22 5.09
N ALA A 126 -12.47 11.95 4.71
CA ALA A 126 -11.27 11.24 5.07
C ALA A 126 -10.10 11.91 4.35
N GLY A 127 -9.22 12.57 5.13
CA GLY A 127 -8.04 13.21 4.57
C GLY A 127 -7.15 12.22 3.81
N ASP A 128 -6.31 12.76 2.95
CA ASP A 128 -5.39 11.96 2.15
C ASP A 128 -4.37 11.24 3.05
N ASP A 129 -4.02 10.03 2.64
CA ASP A 129 -2.98 9.25 3.32
C ASP A 129 -1.62 9.82 2.91
N ARG A 130 -0.78 10.18 3.88
CA ARG A 130 0.56 10.70 3.62
C ARG A 130 1.60 9.62 3.82
N LEU A 131 2.51 9.52 2.87
CA LEU A 131 3.47 8.43 2.81
C LEU A 131 4.78 8.88 2.16
N ILE A 132 5.85 8.15 2.49
CA ILE A 132 7.17 8.36 1.91
C ILE A 132 7.37 7.29 0.83
N ARG A 133 7.40 7.70 -0.44
CA ARG A 133 7.78 6.82 -1.56
C ARG A 133 9.20 7.06 -2.03
N LEU A 134 9.61 8.33 -2.15
CA LEU A 134 10.94 8.73 -2.60
C LEU A 134 11.85 8.97 -1.40
N PHE A 135 13.01 8.32 -1.37
CA PHE A 135 14.00 8.48 -0.33
C PHE A 135 15.40 8.05 -0.79
N ARG A 136 16.44 8.43 -0.04
CA ARG A 136 17.79 7.90 -0.24
C ARG A 136 17.89 6.48 0.31
N LYS A 137 18.41 5.56 -0.50
CA LYS A 137 18.64 4.16 -0.14
C LYS A 137 19.37 4.01 1.20
N SER A 138 20.37 4.85 1.46
CA SER A 138 21.18 4.82 2.69
C SER A 138 20.44 5.30 3.95
N ALA A 139 19.32 6.01 3.80
CA ALA A 139 18.56 6.59 4.91
C ALA A 139 17.28 5.81 5.24
N GLY A 140 16.84 4.90 4.37
CA GLY A 140 15.59 4.16 4.53
C GLY A 140 15.78 2.72 4.97
N HIS A 141 15.03 2.28 5.97
CA HIS A 141 15.02 0.88 6.41
C HIS A 141 13.61 0.36 6.70
N TYR A 142 13.38 -0.92 6.39
CA TYR A 142 12.13 -1.63 6.68
C TYR A 142 12.22 -2.35 8.01
N GLU A 143 11.31 -2.05 8.94
CA GLU A 143 11.15 -2.84 10.17
C GLU A 143 10.33 -4.10 9.90
N PRO A 144 10.65 -5.25 10.53
CA PRO A 144 9.86 -6.47 10.39
C PRO A 144 8.46 -6.28 11.00
N ARG A 145 7.46 -5.99 10.15
CA ARG A 145 6.04 -5.92 10.51
C ARG A 145 5.23 -6.82 9.56
N ARG A 146 4.05 -7.30 10.00
CA ARG A 146 3.19 -8.17 9.18
C ARG A 146 2.27 -7.40 8.22
N VAL A 147 1.81 -6.20 8.61
CA VAL A 147 0.84 -5.37 7.85
C VAL A 147 0.95 -3.89 8.25
N HIS A 148 0.89 -2.98 7.27
CA HIS A 148 1.06 -1.51 7.37
C HIS A 148 2.49 -1.10 7.67
N GLU A 149 3.29 -1.16 6.63
CA GLU A 149 4.72 -0.98 6.73
C GLU A 149 5.05 0.39 6.22
N SER A 150 5.39 1.27 7.16
CA SER A 150 6.03 2.54 6.88
C SER A 150 7.53 2.28 6.80
N ILE A 151 8.17 2.77 5.74
CA ILE A 151 9.63 2.90 5.73
C ILE A 151 10.03 3.86 6.87
N SER A 152 11.03 3.48 7.65
CA SER A 152 11.65 4.37 8.63
C SER A 152 12.76 5.15 7.91
N ILE A 153 12.78 6.47 8.09
CA ILE A 153 13.76 7.37 7.44
C ILE A 153 14.59 8.08 8.50
N ASP A 154 15.91 8.02 8.35
CA ASP A 154 16.87 8.76 9.17
C ASP A 154 17.37 10.00 8.41
N GLY A 155 16.77 11.17 8.70
CA GLY A 155 17.21 12.46 8.16
C GLY A 155 16.07 13.45 7.89
N GLU A 156 16.39 14.50 7.14
CA GLU A 156 15.41 15.54 6.79
C GLU A 156 14.43 15.06 5.71
N VAL A 157 13.13 15.21 5.98
CA VAL A 157 12.04 14.80 5.09
C VAL A 157 11.28 16.04 4.65
N GLU A 158 11.21 16.25 3.34
CA GLU A 158 10.40 17.31 2.75
C GLU A 158 8.96 16.85 2.54
N LYS A 159 8.02 17.78 2.62
CA LYS A 159 6.59 17.51 2.41
C LYS A 159 6.12 18.23 1.16
N THR A 160 5.40 17.50 0.31
CA THR A 160 4.72 18.08 -0.84
C THR A 160 3.22 17.81 -0.80
N ASP A 161 2.46 18.64 -1.51
CA ASP A 161 1.03 18.44 -1.76
C ASP A 161 0.77 17.65 -3.04
N ALA A 162 1.81 17.43 -3.87
CA ALA A 162 1.73 16.51 -4.99
C ALA A 162 1.30 15.11 -4.53
N THR A 163 0.59 14.40 -5.40
CA THR A 163 -0.11 13.16 -5.03
C THR A 163 0.27 11.99 -5.92
N ILE A 164 0.13 10.79 -5.39
CA ILE A 164 0.17 9.55 -6.14
C ILE A 164 -1.25 8.99 -6.20
N ASN A 165 -1.71 8.64 -7.39
CA ASN A 165 -3.03 8.05 -7.57
C ASN A 165 -2.99 6.56 -7.30
N HIS A 166 -3.80 6.08 -6.36
CA HIS A 166 -3.90 4.65 -6.02
C HIS A 166 -5.16 4.06 -6.62
N LEU A 167 -5.03 3.26 -7.67
CA LEU A 167 -6.13 2.63 -8.40
C LEU A 167 -6.55 1.30 -7.76
N GLU A 168 -7.51 1.35 -6.83
CA GLU A 168 -8.03 0.13 -6.24
C GLU A 168 -9.06 -0.55 -7.18
N ASN A 169 -8.55 -1.27 -8.17
CA ASN A 169 -9.33 -2.01 -9.18
C ASN A 169 -9.81 -3.38 -8.68
N LEU A 170 -10.35 -3.42 -7.46
CA LEU A 170 -10.89 -4.64 -6.87
C LEU A 170 -12.40 -4.74 -7.10
N THR A 171 -12.85 -5.90 -7.59
CA THR A 171 -14.26 -6.29 -7.49
C THR A 171 -14.67 -6.35 -6.02
N TYR A 172 -15.97 -6.20 -5.75
CA TYR A 172 -16.46 -6.28 -4.37
C TYR A 172 -16.14 -7.65 -3.72
N SER A 173 -16.18 -8.74 -4.49
CA SER A 173 -15.81 -10.08 -4.03
C SER A 173 -14.33 -10.17 -3.63
N GLN A 174 -13.42 -9.65 -4.47
CA GLN A 174 -11.99 -9.60 -4.15
C GLN A 174 -11.73 -8.75 -2.89
N ARG A 175 -12.46 -7.63 -2.74
CA ARG A 175 -12.37 -6.77 -1.55
C ARG A 175 -12.76 -7.52 -0.27
N ILE A 176 -13.84 -8.29 -0.28
CA ILE A 176 -14.26 -9.10 0.88
C ILE A 176 -13.22 -10.18 1.19
N ALA A 177 -12.67 -10.84 0.17
CA ALA A 177 -11.61 -11.83 0.35
C ALA A 177 -10.35 -11.21 0.99
N LYS A 178 -9.92 -10.05 0.49
CA LYS A 178 -8.80 -9.27 1.06
C LYS A 178 -9.08 -8.85 2.51
N SER A 179 -10.28 -8.32 2.79
CA SER A 179 -10.72 -8.00 4.16
C SER A 179 -10.66 -9.22 5.09
N ASN A 180 -11.03 -10.40 4.59
CA ASN A 180 -10.95 -11.64 5.37
C ASN A 180 -9.48 -12.01 5.68
N GLN A 181 -8.58 -11.97 4.71
CA GLN A 181 -7.15 -12.27 4.95
C GLN A 181 -6.51 -11.25 5.91
N TYR A 182 -6.72 -9.96 5.68
CA TYR A 182 -6.12 -8.90 6.50
C TYR A 182 -6.65 -8.89 7.93
N SER A 183 -7.94 -9.21 8.12
CA SER A 183 -8.53 -9.31 9.46
C SER A 183 -7.94 -10.47 10.26
N GLN A 184 -7.49 -11.54 9.60
CA GLN A 184 -6.77 -12.64 10.25
C GLN A 184 -5.39 -12.19 10.74
N ALA A 185 -4.57 -11.61 9.85
CA ALA A 185 -3.25 -11.11 10.22
C ALA A 185 -3.32 -10.08 11.37
N LYS A 186 -4.30 -9.17 11.34
CA LYS A 186 -4.49 -8.20 12.44
C LYS A 186 -5.00 -8.82 13.74
N ALA A 187 -5.74 -9.92 13.68
CA ALA A 187 -6.13 -10.65 14.87
C ALA A 187 -4.91 -11.31 15.53
N GLU A 188 -4.01 -11.89 14.74
CA GLU A 188 -2.76 -12.50 15.18
C GLU A 188 -1.80 -11.47 15.79
N ASP A 189 -1.57 -10.34 15.11
CA ASP A 189 -0.78 -9.21 15.65
C ASP A 189 -1.30 -8.76 17.03
N LYS A 190 -2.63 -8.63 17.16
CA LYS A 190 -3.26 -8.22 18.43
C LYS A 190 -3.09 -9.29 19.50
N PHE A 191 -3.22 -10.55 19.13
CA PHE A 191 -3.03 -11.67 20.04
C PHE A 191 -1.60 -11.72 20.59
N GLU A 192 -0.59 -11.55 19.73
CA GLU A 192 0.83 -11.52 20.12
C GLU A 192 1.15 -10.34 21.04
N LYS A 193 0.50 -9.19 20.82
CA LYS A 193 0.57 -8.03 21.73
C LYS A 193 -0.23 -8.22 23.02
N GLY A 194 -0.75 -9.41 23.30
CA GLY A 194 -1.52 -9.72 24.52
C GLY A 194 -2.92 -9.11 24.58
N SER A 195 -3.42 -8.51 23.50
CA SER A 195 -4.71 -7.78 23.50
C SER A 195 -5.88 -8.71 23.81
N SER A 196 -6.86 -8.24 24.57
CA SER A 196 -8.14 -8.92 24.82
C SER A 196 -9.29 -8.30 24.04
N VAL A 197 -10.38 -9.06 23.92
CA VAL A 197 -11.64 -8.61 23.31
C VAL A 197 -12.80 -8.96 24.23
N SER A 198 -13.73 -8.03 24.42
CA SER A 198 -14.94 -8.22 25.22
C SER A 198 -16.15 -8.51 24.33
N VAL A 199 -17.20 -9.11 24.90
CA VAL A 199 -18.48 -9.30 24.18
C VAL A 199 -19.09 -7.96 23.77
N ILE A 200 -18.96 -6.93 24.61
CA ILE A 200 -19.40 -5.55 24.30
C ILE A 200 -18.71 -5.06 23.02
N THR A 201 -17.40 -5.28 22.89
CA THR A 201 -16.66 -4.94 21.67
C THR A 201 -17.25 -5.64 20.44
N LEU A 202 -17.58 -6.93 20.54
CA LEU A 202 -18.15 -7.70 19.40
C LEU A 202 -19.52 -7.18 18.97
N ILE A 203 -20.37 -6.75 19.92
CA ILE A 203 -21.70 -6.21 19.64
C ILE A 203 -21.60 -4.84 18.96
N PHE A 204 -20.77 -3.95 19.50
CA PHE A 204 -20.80 -2.54 19.11
C PHE A 204 -19.78 -2.14 18.04
N VAL A 205 -18.70 -2.91 17.82
CA VAL A 205 -17.66 -2.49 16.87
C VAL A 205 -18.18 -2.33 15.44
N PHE A 206 -19.09 -3.22 15.00
CA PHE A 206 -19.67 -3.15 13.66
C PHE A 206 -20.51 -1.88 13.48
N PRO A 207 -21.61 -1.66 14.23
CA PRO A 207 -22.47 -0.49 14.03
C PRO A 207 -21.74 0.82 14.29
N LEU A 208 -20.86 0.89 15.29
CA LEU A 208 -20.09 2.11 15.57
C LEU A 208 -19.09 2.43 14.45
N THR A 209 -18.39 1.42 13.91
CA THR A 209 -17.49 1.63 12.76
C THR A 209 -18.28 2.11 11.55
N PHE A 210 -19.44 1.50 11.27
CA PHE A 210 -20.28 1.91 10.15
C PHE A 210 -20.72 3.37 10.29
N ILE A 211 -21.27 3.76 11.45
CA ILE A 211 -21.71 5.14 11.71
C ILE A 211 -20.54 6.11 11.54
N GLN A 212 -19.38 5.76 12.09
CA GLN A 212 -18.19 6.59 12.00
C GLN A 212 -17.73 6.81 10.57
N ILE A 213 -17.66 5.76 9.76
CA ILE A 213 -17.15 5.88 8.39
C ILE A 213 -18.23 6.50 7.50
N TYR A 214 -19.46 6.03 7.57
CA TYR A 214 -20.52 6.50 6.68
C TYR A 214 -20.88 7.97 6.93
N PHE A 215 -21.12 8.36 8.19
CA PHE A 215 -21.57 9.71 8.52
C PHE A 215 -20.40 10.66 8.86
N PHE A 216 -19.53 10.31 9.81
CA PHE A 216 -18.49 11.24 10.27
C PHE A 216 -17.34 11.40 9.27
N LYS A 217 -16.99 10.35 8.52
CA LYS A 217 -16.03 10.47 7.41
C LYS A 217 -16.71 10.86 6.10
N GLY A 218 -18.02 11.03 6.05
CA GLY A 218 -18.71 11.56 4.86
C GLY A 218 -18.81 10.62 3.66
N TYR A 219 -18.60 9.31 3.82
CA TYR A 219 -18.73 8.37 2.70
C TYR A 219 -20.14 8.30 2.13
N PHE A 220 -21.17 8.77 2.84
CA PHE A 220 -22.51 8.92 2.26
C PHE A 220 -22.55 9.83 0.99
N LEU A 221 -21.55 10.71 0.81
CA LEU A 221 -21.41 11.56 -0.37
C LEU A 221 -21.07 10.77 -1.65
N ASP A 222 -20.56 9.55 -1.49
CA ASP A 222 -20.23 8.62 -2.58
C ASP A 222 -21.41 7.70 -2.95
N GLY A 223 -22.60 7.91 -2.35
CA GLY A 223 -23.80 7.12 -2.65
C GLY A 223 -23.64 5.63 -2.33
N VAL A 224 -23.94 4.76 -3.30
CA VAL A 224 -23.86 3.29 -3.12
C VAL A 224 -22.43 2.84 -2.88
N ASP A 225 -21.45 3.43 -3.57
CA ASP A 225 -20.03 3.11 -3.42
C ASP A 225 -19.53 3.40 -1.99
N GLY A 226 -20.02 4.50 -1.42
CA GLY A 226 -19.78 4.89 -0.04
C GLY A 226 -20.43 3.98 1.00
N LEU A 227 -21.67 3.55 0.73
CA LEU A 227 -22.37 2.56 1.55
C LEU A 227 -21.61 1.22 1.58
N LEU A 228 -21.24 0.69 0.41
CA LEU A 228 -20.49 -0.55 0.27
C LEU A 228 -19.12 -0.47 0.94
N THR A 229 -18.41 0.65 0.75
CA THR A 229 -17.14 0.95 1.42
C THR A 229 -17.29 0.89 2.95
N SER A 230 -18.28 1.60 3.47
CA SER A 230 -18.51 1.72 4.92
C SER A 230 -18.88 0.38 5.53
N MET A 231 -19.67 -0.43 4.80
CA MET A 231 -20.08 -1.76 5.23
C MET A 231 -18.92 -2.75 5.25
N ASN A 232 -18.08 -2.76 4.20
CA ASN A 232 -16.88 -3.58 4.17
C ASN A 232 -15.91 -3.21 5.31
N ALA A 233 -15.72 -1.91 5.59
CA ALA A 233 -14.84 -1.46 6.66
C ALA A 233 -15.36 -1.85 8.06
N ALA A 234 -16.68 -1.73 8.29
CA ALA A 234 -17.32 -2.20 9.52
C ALA A 234 -17.20 -3.71 9.69
N PHE A 235 -17.44 -4.47 8.62
CA PHE A 235 -17.30 -5.92 8.61
C PHE A 235 -15.87 -6.36 8.87
N TYR A 236 -14.88 -5.75 8.21
CA TYR A 236 -13.46 -5.98 8.46
C TYR A 236 -13.11 -5.77 9.94
N ASN A 237 -13.55 -4.66 10.54
CA ASN A 237 -13.28 -4.36 11.95
C ASN A 237 -13.90 -5.39 12.89
N PHE A 238 -15.14 -5.82 12.60
CA PHE A 238 -15.80 -6.89 13.34
C PHE A 238 -15.03 -8.21 13.23
N MET A 239 -14.70 -8.64 12.01
CA MET A 239 -14.00 -9.90 11.74
C MET A 239 -12.66 -9.98 12.47
N LYS A 240 -11.90 -8.88 12.50
CA LYS A 240 -10.64 -8.78 13.26
C LYS A 240 -10.83 -9.14 14.74
N TYR A 241 -11.88 -8.62 15.39
CA TYR A 241 -12.13 -8.89 16.81
C TYR A 241 -12.76 -10.26 17.04
N ALA A 242 -13.62 -10.74 16.13
CA ALA A 242 -14.18 -12.09 16.19
C ALA A 242 -13.09 -13.17 16.09
N LYS A 243 -12.13 -13.00 15.18
CA LYS A 243 -10.98 -13.89 15.02
C LYS A 243 -10.03 -13.85 16.22
N LEU A 244 -9.78 -12.67 16.79
CA LEU A 244 -9.02 -12.56 18.05
C LEU A 244 -9.69 -13.36 19.19
N TRP A 245 -11.01 -13.30 19.28
CA TRP A 245 -11.78 -14.07 20.25
C TRP A 245 -11.65 -15.59 20.00
N GLU A 246 -11.75 -16.02 18.74
CA GLU A 246 -11.58 -17.41 18.32
C GLU A 246 -10.19 -17.96 18.67
N ILE A 247 -9.12 -17.24 18.32
CA ILE A 247 -7.72 -17.62 18.62
C ILE A 247 -7.55 -17.85 20.13
N LYS A 248 -8.09 -16.93 20.97
CA LYS A 248 -8.02 -17.05 22.43
C LYS A 248 -8.78 -18.27 22.96
N LYS A 249 -9.99 -18.50 22.47
CA LYS A 249 -10.81 -19.65 22.89
C LYS A 249 -10.20 -20.99 22.45
N GLY A 250 -9.61 -21.04 21.25
CA GLY A 250 -8.92 -22.22 20.72
C GLY A 250 -7.71 -22.65 21.56
N ARG A 251 -6.94 -21.70 22.11
CA ARG A 251 -5.82 -22.02 23.02
C ARG A 251 -6.26 -22.33 24.46
N ALA A 252 -7.36 -21.75 24.94
CA ALA A 252 -7.93 -22.08 26.25
C ALA A 252 -8.45 -23.53 26.32
N LYS A 253 -8.84 -24.13 25.18
CA LYS A 253 -9.22 -25.55 25.08
C LYS A 253 -8.03 -26.52 24.96
N LYS A 254 -6.81 -26.01 24.70
CA LYS A 254 -5.58 -26.82 24.57
C LYS A 254 -4.69 -26.79 25.82
N ARG A 255 -5.09 -26.04 26.85
CA ARG A 255 -4.50 -26.04 28.19
C ARG A 255 -5.42 -26.80 29.13
#